data_AF-A0A7J4ELP6-F1
#
_entry.id   AF-A0A7J4ELP6-F1
#
_cell.length_a   1.000
_cell.length_b   1.000
_cell.length_c   1.000
_cell.angle_alpha   90.00
_cell.angle_beta   90.00
_cell.angle_gamma   90.00
#
_symmetry.space_group_name_H-M   'P 1'
#
loop_
_entity.id
_entity.type
_entity.pdbx_description
1 polymer ?
#
loop_
_entity_poly.entity_id
_entity_poly.type
_entity_poly.pdbx_seq_one_letter_code
_entity_poly.pdbx_strand_id
1 'polypeptide(L)'
;MKQEIWIEKYRPKKLSLVVGQDEIIKYLENYVKSKNLPHLLFSGPPGVGKTASAVSLARELFGDTWRSNFTELNASDERGIDVVRDKIKNFARTSTLGGAEFKIIFLDEADALCLHPDTEVIVGFKSNKKVMKIKDVPQDKYIHIPSLNIETKEIENDKGISIDSGNADFYKITLEDGREIIASTDHPFFMLDEEENINEIKLRDLKEGDEIVDFQDDLGI
;
A
#
# COMPACT_ATOMS: atom_id res chain seq x y z
N MET A 1 1.43 -33.32 20.60
CA MET A 1 0.92 -32.73 19.34
C MET A 1 0.83 -31.23 19.53
N LYS A 2 1.57 -30.45 18.72
CA LYS A 2 1.45 -28.99 18.72
C LYS A 2 0.04 -28.68 18.21
N GLN A 3 -0.82 -28.05 19.01
CA GLN A 3 -2.09 -27.53 18.50
C GLN A 3 -1.76 -26.46 17.47
N GLU A 4 -1.91 -26.78 16.19
CA GLU A 4 -1.77 -25.79 15.12
C GLU A 4 -3.05 -24.97 15.04
N ILE A 5 -2.89 -23.65 15.11
CA ILE A 5 -3.94 -22.68 14.87
C ILE A 5 -4.44 -22.89 13.44
N TRP A 6 -5.75 -23.06 13.26
CA TRP A 6 -6.35 -23.39 11.95
C TRP A 6 -6.03 -22.33 10.89
N ILE A 7 -5.93 -21.07 11.30
CA ILE A 7 -5.57 -19.94 10.43
C ILE A 7 -4.21 -20.19 9.75
N GLU A 8 -3.21 -20.70 10.49
CA GLU A 8 -1.90 -21.02 9.93
C GLU A 8 -1.92 -22.31 9.10
N LYS A 9 -2.65 -23.31 9.59
CA LYS A 9 -2.76 -24.61 8.93
C LYS A 9 -3.40 -24.50 7.53
N TYR A 10 -4.42 -23.65 7.41
CA TYR A 10 -5.16 -23.43 6.17
C TYR A 10 -4.74 -22.15 5.43
N ARG A 11 -3.66 -21.48 5.88
CA ARG A 11 -3.13 -20.31 5.17
C ARG A 11 -2.83 -20.71 3.72
N PRO A 12 -3.38 -20.00 2.71
CA PRO A 12 -3.13 -20.26 1.31
C PRO A 12 -1.63 -20.39 1.01
N LYS A 13 -1.30 -21.36 0.15
CA LYS A 13 0.09 -21.60 -0.29
C LYS A 13 0.34 -21.16 -1.72
N LYS A 14 -0.73 -20.79 -2.44
CA LYS A 14 -0.78 -20.36 -3.83
C LYS A 14 -1.78 -19.23 -3.94
N LEU A 15 -1.56 -18.32 -4.88
CA LEU A 15 -2.42 -17.18 -5.16
C LEU A 15 -3.84 -17.65 -5.54
N SER A 16 -3.95 -18.68 -6.36
CA SER A 16 -5.22 -19.34 -6.73
C SER A 16 -6.03 -19.94 -5.56
N LEU A 17 -5.47 -20.05 -4.35
CA LEU A 17 -6.18 -20.51 -3.16
C LEU A 17 -6.68 -19.36 -2.28
N VAL A 18 -6.36 -18.11 -2.62
CA VAL A 18 -6.91 -16.93 -1.96
C VAL A 18 -8.30 -16.68 -2.52
N VAL A 19 -9.29 -16.61 -1.64
CA VAL A 19 -10.71 -16.49 -2.02
C VAL A 19 -11.17 -15.04 -1.90
N GLY A 20 -11.93 -14.55 -2.88
CA GLY A 20 -12.62 -13.26 -2.82
C GLY A 20 -11.79 -12.05 -3.26
N GLN A 21 -10.68 -12.27 -3.99
CA GLN A 21 -9.78 -11.22 -4.47
C GLN A 21 -9.37 -11.48 -5.94
N ASP A 22 -10.28 -12.01 -6.76
CA ASP A 22 -9.98 -12.65 -8.06
C ASP A 22 -9.20 -11.74 -9.02
N GLU A 23 -9.57 -10.46 -9.14
CA GLU A 23 -8.86 -9.49 -9.98
C GLU A 23 -7.44 -9.23 -9.48
N ILE A 24 -7.27 -8.98 -8.18
CA ILE A 24 -5.96 -8.76 -7.56
C ILE A 24 -5.07 -9.99 -7.74
N ILE A 25 -5.64 -11.18 -7.54
CA ILE A 25 -4.93 -12.45 -7.76
C ILE A 25 -4.46 -12.58 -9.20
N LYS A 26 -5.28 -12.23 -10.19
CA LYS A 26 -4.89 -12.22 -11.61
C LYS A 26 -3.69 -11.29 -11.87
N TYR A 27 -3.67 -10.09 -11.29
CA TYR A 27 -2.52 -9.18 -11.39
C TYR A 27 -1.26 -9.75 -10.72
N LEU A 28 -1.40 -10.29 -9.50
CA LEU A 28 -0.28 -10.90 -8.78
C LEU A 28 0.31 -12.09 -9.53
N GLU A 29 -0.52 -12.95 -10.11
CA GLU A 29 -0.07 -14.07 -10.95
C GLU A 29 0.70 -13.59 -12.19
N ASN A 30 0.31 -12.46 -12.78
CA ASN A 30 1.05 -11.87 -13.90
C ASN A 30 2.44 -11.36 -13.47
N TYR A 31 2.58 -10.79 -12.27
CA TYR A 31 3.89 -10.41 -11.72
C TYR A 31 4.77 -11.65 -11.42
N VAL A 32 4.18 -12.75 -10.97
CA VAL A 32 4.90 -14.02 -10.81
C VAL A 32 5.45 -14.49 -12.15
N LYS A 33 4.60 -14.51 -13.19
CA LYS A 33 4.97 -14.99 -14.54
C LYS A 33 6.06 -14.13 -15.17
N SER A 34 5.98 -12.81 -15.03
CA SER A 34 6.96 -11.88 -15.59
C SER A 34 8.25 -11.79 -14.76
N LYS A 35 8.24 -12.29 -13.52
CA LYS A 35 9.29 -12.10 -12.50
C LYS A 35 9.66 -10.63 -12.28
N ASN A 36 8.75 -9.73 -12.60
CA ASN A 36 8.93 -8.30 -12.40
C ASN A 36 7.90 -7.82 -11.38
N LEU A 37 8.33 -7.70 -10.13
CA LEU A 37 7.47 -7.31 -9.02
C LEU A 37 7.78 -5.86 -8.61
N PRO A 38 6.86 -4.91 -8.84
CA PRO A 38 7.00 -3.56 -8.30
C PRO A 38 6.82 -3.55 -6.78
N HIS A 39 7.09 -2.42 -6.13
CA HIS A 39 6.66 -2.23 -4.74
C HIS A 39 5.13 -2.18 -4.66
N LEU A 40 4.56 -2.98 -3.76
CA LEU A 40 3.11 -3.13 -3.60
C LEU A 40 2.67 -2.60 -2.25
N LEU A 41 1.50 -1.95 -2.22
CA LEU A 41 0.78 -1.59 -1.01
C LEU A 41 -0.52 -2.39 -0.96
N PHE A 42 -0.64 -3.29 0.02
CA PHE A 42 -1.89 -4.00 0.27
C PHE A 42 -2.73 -3.22 1.27
N SER A 43 -3.88 -2.69 0.82
CA SER A 43 -4.83 -1.99 1.68
C SER A 43 -6.16 -2.74 1.75
N GLY A 44 -6.86 -2.61 2.87
CA GLY A 44 -8.19 -3.20 3.07
C GLY A 44 -8.45 -3.68 4.50
N PRO A 45 -9.68 -4.11 4.83
CA PRO A 45 -10.06 -4.56 6.17
C PRO A 45 -9.21 -5.74 6.69
N PRO A 46 -9.19 -5.99 8.01
CA PRO A 46 -8.55 -7.18 8.57
C PRO A 46 -9.23 -8.45 8.04
N GLY A 47 -8.44 -9.51 7.79
CA GLY A 47 -8.96 -10.82 7.40
C GLY A 47 -9.26 -11.03 5.90
N VAL A 48 -9.07 -10.02 5.04
CA VAL A 48 -9.35 -10.14 3.58
C VAL A 48 -8.26 -10.84 2.75
N GLY A 49 -7.22 -11.37 3.41
CA GLY A 49 -6.17 -12.15 2.74
C GLY A 49 -4.90 -11.37 2.36
N LYS A 50 -4.70 -10.12 2.77
CA LYS A 50 -3.49 -9.31 2.47
C LYS A 50 -2.17 -10.05 2.74
N THR A 51 -1.95 -10.45 4.00
CA THR A 51 -0.75 -11.19 4.42
C THR A 51 -0.67 -12.57 3.74
N ALA A 52 -1.81 -13.24 3.55
CA ALA A 52 -1.87 -14.54 2.87
C ALA A 52 -1.46 -14.45 1.38
N SER A 53 -1.88 -13.40 0.68
CA SER A 53 -1.52 -13.11 -0.70
C SER A 53 -0.03 -12.81 -0.83
N ALA A 54 0.54 -11.99 0.06
CA ALA A 54 1.97 -11.69 0.05
C ALA A 54 2.84 -12.95 0.26
N VAL A 55 2.46 -13.82 1.21
CA VAL A 55 3.17 -15.08 1.45
C VAL A 55 3.01 -16.05 0.28
N SER A 56 1.82 -16.13 -0.31
CA SER A 56 1.57 -16.99 -1.48
C SER A 56 2.36 -16.52 -2.70
N LEU A 57 2.38 -15.21 -2.95
CA LEU A 57 3.20 -14.57 -4.00
C LEU A 57 4.68 -14.93 -3.86
N ALA A 58 5.24 -14.78 -2.65
CA ALA A 58 6.65 -15.10 -2.40
C ALA A 58 6.97 -16.59 -2.61
N ARG A 59 6.03 -17.48 -2.25
CA ARG A 59 6.17 -18.92 -2.49
C ARG A 59 6.17 -19.25 -3.98
N GLU A 60 5.34 -18.60 -4.76
CA GLU A 60 5.30 -18.84 -6.20
C GLU A 60 6.52 -18.25 -6.93
N LEU A 61 7.03 -17.09 -6.49
CA LEU A 61 8.23 -16.49 -7.06
C LEU A 61 9.51 -17.29 -6.76
N PHE A 62 9.66 -17.78 -5.53
CA PHE A 62 10.92 -18.33 -5.04
C PHE A 62 10.89 -19.85 -4.79
N GLY A 63 9.74 -20.50 -4.88
CA GLY A 63 9.60 -21.93 -4.63
C GLY A 63 10.13 -22.33 -3.25
N ASP A 64 10.98 -23.34 -3.20
CA ASP A 64 11.52 -23.88 -1.94
C ASP A 64 12.41 -22.88 -1.17
N THR A 65 13.02 -21.91 -1.86
CA THR A 65 13.90 -20.92 -1.24
C THR A 65 13.17 -19.67 -0.75
N TRP A 66 11.83 -19.64 -0.80
CA TRP A 66 11.04 -18.48 -0.41
C TRP A 66 11.37 -17.96 0.98
N ARG A 67 11.58 -18.84 1.97
CA ARG A 67 11.92 -18.44 3.35
C ARG A 67 13.24 -17.68 3.46
N SER A 68 14.14 -17.87 2.52
CA SER A 68 15.45 -17.20 2.51
C SER A 68 15.40 -15.87 1.75
N ASN A 69 14.43 -15.70 0.86
CA ASN A 69 14.27 -14.52 0.01
C ASN A 69 13.05 -13.65 0.40
N PHE A 70 12.30 -14.04 1.43
CA PHE A 70 11.17 -13.30 1.99
C PHE A 70 11.36 -13.09 3.49
N THR A 71 11.19 -11.85 3.96
CA THR A 71 11.09 -11.53 5.39
C THR A 71 9.81 -10.78 5.67
N GLU A 72 9.09 -11.21 6.69
CA GLU A 72 7.91 -10.54 7.25
C GLU A 72 8.33 -9.78 8.50
N LEU A 73 7.98 -8.50 8.58
CA LEU A 73 8.19 -7.64 9.74
C LEU A 73 6.84 -7.06 10.12
N ASN A 74 6.35 -7.36 11.32
CA ASN A 74 5.19 -6.69 11.85
C ASN A 74 5.63 -5.35 12.45
N ALA A 75 5.19 -4.25 11.87
CA ALA A 75 5.59 -2.91 12.29
C ALA A 75 5.05 -2.52 13.68
N SER A 76 3.94 -3.09 14.14
CA SER A 76 3.36 -2.78 15.46
C SER A 76 4.10 -3.45 16.62
N ASP A 77 4.57 -4.69 16.42
CA ASP A 77 5.26 -5.49 17.45
C ASP A 77 6.74 -5.15 17.58
N GLU A 78 7.41 -4.83 16.46
CA GLU A 78 8.82 -4.46 16.44
C GLU A 78 9.02 -2.99 16.87
N ARG A 79 8.82 -2.76 18.18
CA ARG A 79 8.91 -1.46 18.87
C ARG A 79 10.30 -0.83 18.75
N GLY A 80 10.57 -0.22 17.60
CA GLY A 80 11.74 0.61 17.33
C GLY A 80 11.98 0.73 15.84
N ILE A 81 11.77 1.93 15.29
CA ILE A 81 12.09 2.25 13.89
C ILE A 81 13.53 1.87 13.52
N ASP A 82 14.44 1.91 14.48
CA ASP A 82 15.85 1.53 14.30
C ASP A 82 16.04 0.02 14.20
N VAL A 83 15.27 -0.79 14.95
CA VAL A 83 15.30 -2.26 14.85
C VAL A 83 14.80 -2.72 13.48
N VAL A 84 13.71 -2.12 13.02
CA VAL A 84 13.14 -2.39 11.68
C VAL A 84 14.16 -1.99 10.61
N ARG A 85 14.75 -0.79 10.70
CA ARG A 85 15.78 -0.32 9.75
C ARG A 85 17.00 -1.25 9.70
N ASP A 86 17.49 -1.72 10.84
CA ASP A 86 18.65 -2.59 10.89
C ASP A 86 18.36 -3.98 10.32
N LYS A 87 17.19 -4.56 10.62
CA LYS A 87 16.76 -5.83 10.00
C LYS A 87 16.61 -5.70 8.49
N ILE A 88 15.94 -4.65 8.02
CA ILE A 88 15.77 -4.36 6.59
C ILE A 88 17.14 -4.25 5.91
N LYS A 89 18.06 -3.44 6.46
CA LYS A 89 19.40 -3.26 5.91
C LYS A 89 20.19 -4.57 5.87
N ASN A 90 20.15 -5.35 6.93
CA ASN A 90 20.88 -6.61 7.00
C ASN A 90 20.34 -7.66 6.01
N PHE A 91 19.03 -7.73 5.86
CA PHE A 91 18.38 -8.65 4.93
C PHE A 91 18.61 -8.24 3.46
N ALA A 92 18.53 -6.95 3.17
CA ALA A 92 18.80 -6.40 1.84
C ALA A 92 20.27 -6.55 1.41
N ARG A 93 21.21 -6.54 2.38
CA ARG A 93 22.65 -6.72 2.12
C ARG A 93 23.06 -8.17 1.90
N THR A 94 22.27 -9.14 2.33
CA THR A 94 22.59 -10.55 2.10
C THR A 94 22.26 -10.92 0.66
N SER A 95 23.09 -11.75 0.02
CA SER A 95 22.81 -12.26 -1.31
C SER A 95 21.51 -13.06 -1.36
N THR A 96 20.86 -13.04 -2.52
CA THR A 96 19.73 -13.92 -2.83
C THR A 96 20.18 -15.39 -2.88
N LEU A 97 19.28 -16.30 -2.54
CA LEU A 97 19.51 -17.75 -2.58
C LEU A 97 18.66 -18.41 -3.66
N GLY A 98 19.17 -19.47 -4.28
CA GLY A 98 18.41 -20.25 -5.26
C GLY A 98 18.15 -19.54 -6.60
N GLY A 99 19.00 -18.59 -6.98
CA GLY A 99 18.88 -17.89 -8.28
C GLY A 99 17.77 -16.82 -8.32
N ALA A 100 17.24 -16.39 -7.18
CA ALA A 100 16.31 -15.27 -7.11
C ALA A 100 17.01 -13.96 -7.52
N GLU A 101 16.34 -13.15 -8.33
CA GLU A 101 16.87 -11.85 -8.81
C GLU A 101 16.75 -10.76 -7.75
N PHE A 102 15.78 -10.89 -6.84
CA PHE A 102 15.50 -9.94 -5.77
C PHE A 102 15.00 -10.66 -4.51
N LYS A 103 14.87 -9.90 -3.42
CA LYS A 103 14.24 -10.33 -2.18
C LYS A 103 12.98 -9.52 -1.90
N ILE A 104 12.08 -10.08 -1.12
CA ILE A 104 10.85 -9.43 -0.68
C ILE A 104 10.94 -9.14 0.81
N ILE A 105 10.66 -7.89 1.17
CA ILE A 105 10.44 -7.45 2.55
C ILE A 105 8.96 -7.09 2.63
N PHE A 106 8.22 -7.84 3.45
CA PHE A 106 6.82 -7.58 3.71
C PHE A 106 6.70 -6.89 5.06
N LEU A 107 6.19 -5.66 5.05
CA LEU A 107 5.92 -4.87 6.24
C LEU A 107 4.43 -5.01 6.55
N ASP A 108 4.09 -5.86 7.52
CA ASP A 108 2.71 -5.97 7.99
C ASP A 108 2.39 -4.82 8.93
N GLU A 109 1.13 -4.38 8.92
CA GLU A 109 0.65 -3.21 9.68
C GLU A 109 1.54 -1.96 9.45
N ALA A 110 1.95 -1.72 8.19
CA ALA A 110 2.86 -0.62 7.85
C ALA A 110 2.32 0.78 8.22
N ASP A 111 1.00 0.91 8.42
CA ASP A 111 0.37 2.09 9.00
C ASP A 111 0.82 2.37 10.45
N ALA A 112 1.24 1.34 11.19
CA ALA A 112 1.89 1.51 12.49
C ALA A 112 3.30 2.12 12.41
N LEU A 113 3.92 2.19 11.22
CA LEU A 113 5.14 2.98 11.00
C LEU A 113 4.86 4.48 10.85
N CYS A 114 3.62 4.87 10.60
CA CYS A 114 3.22 6.28 10.60
C CYS A 114 3.30 6.83 12.03
N LEU A 115 3.69 8.09 12.14
CA LEU A 115 3.75 8.75 13.44
C LEU A 115 2.33 8.86 14.02
N HIS A 116 2.16 8.48 15.28
CA HIS A 116 0.89 8.60 15.97
C HIS A 116 0.41 10.07 15.98
N PRO A 117 -0.90 10.37 15.91
CA PRO A 117 -1.38 11.76 15.88
C PRO A 117 -0.94 12.63 17.08
N ASP A 118 -0.66 12.00 18.23
CA ASP A 118 -0.11 12.65 19.42
C ASP A 118 1.43 12.79 19.43
N THR A 119 2.14 12.30 18.41
CA THR A 119 3.58 12.48 18.29
C THR A 119 3.92 13.97 18.24
N GLU A 120 4.84 14.40 19.09
CA GLU A 120 5.34 15.76 19.12
C GLU A 120 6.34 16.00 17.98
N VAL A 121 6.11 17.06 17.21
CA VAL A 121 6.97 17.55 16.14
C VAL A 121 7.46 18.96 16.47
N ILE A 122 8.67 19.27 16.02
CA ILE A 122 9.24 20.61 16.17
C ILE A 122 8.94 21.40 14.91
N VAL A 123 8.26 22.52 15.06
CA VAL A 123 7.91 23.43 13.97
C VAL A 123 8.37 24.86 14.28
N GLY A 124 8.37 25.71 13.27
CA GLY A 124 8.81 27.09 13.36
C GLY A 124 10.26 27.29 12.87
N PHE A 125 10.66 28.54 12.84
CA PHE A 125 12.03 28.90 12.43
C PHE A 125 13.05 28.39 13.43
N LYS A 126 14.28 28.13 12.97
CA LYS A 126 15.44 27.78 13.79
C LYS A 126 15.64 28.72 14.99
N SER A 127 15.31 30.00 14.84
CA SER A 127 15.38 31.04 15.88
C SER A 127 14.21 31.02 16.88
N ASN A 128 13.08 30.38 16.54
CA ASN A 128 11.88 30.32 17.37
C ASN A 128 11.13 29.00 17.14
N LYS A 129 11.65 27.93 17.77
CA LYS A 129 11.11 26.58 17.68
C LYS A 129 9.92 26.41 18.61
N LYS A 130 8.90 25.70 18.16
CA LYS A 130 7.73 25.31 18.93
C LYS A 130 7.54 23.80 18.82
N VAL A 131 7.19 23.16 19.92
CA VAL A 131 6.78 21.76 19.93
C VAL A 131 5.26 21.72 19.87
N MET A 132 4.71 20.91 18.97
CA MET A 132 3.28 20.67 18.88
C MET A 132 3.00 19.25 18.41
N LYS A 133 1.78 18.74 18.63
CA LYS A 133 1.42 17.40 18.15
C LYS A 133 1.12 17.44 16.65
N ILE A 134 1.35 16.32 15.95
CA ILE A 134 1.06 16.20 14.51
C ILE A 134 -0.37 16.61 14.18
N LYS A 135 -1.35 16.17 14.98
CA LYS A 135 -2.77 16.51 14.78
C LYS A 135 -3.09 18.01 14.90
N ASP A 136 -2.23 18.77 15.59
CA ASP A 136 -2.40 20.21 15.80
C ASP A 136 -1.68 21.03 14.72
N VAL A 137 -0.94 20.38 13.80
CA VAL A 137 -0.25 21.04 12.69
C VAL A 137 -1.28 21.52 11.65
N PRO A 138 -1.26 22.81 11.25
CA PRO A 138 -2.15 23.32 10.21
C PRO A 138 -1.90 22.62 8.86
N GLN A 139 -2.95 22.02 8.29
CA GLN A 139 -2.86 21.28 7.02
C GLN A 139 -2.75 22.23 5.81
N ASP A 140 -3.47 23.35 5.82
CA ASP A 140 -3.60 24.22 4.65
C ASP A 140 -2.47 25.27 4.50
N LYS A 141 -1.41 25.15 5.30
CA LYS A 141 -0.35 26.17 5.36
C LYS A 141 1.02 25.53 5.42
N TYR A 142 1.95 26.11 4.65
CA TYR A 142 3.37 25.80 4.81
C TYR A 142 3.83 26.16 6.22
N ILE A 143 4.37 25.18 6.91
CA ILE A 143 5.02 25.35 8.20
C ILE A 143 6.53 25.24 8.02
N HIS A 144 7.28 26.05 8.78
CA HIS A 144 8.72 25.88 8.84
C HIS A 144 9.05 24.65 9.67
N ILE A 145 9.87 23.76 9.13
CA ILE A 145 10.38 22.58 9.83
C ILE A 145 11.90 22.69 9.86
N PRO A 146 12.53 22.58 11.05
CA PRO A 146 13.97 22.43 11.12
C PRO A 146 14.38 21.07 10.57
N SER A 147 14.93 21.04 9.37
CA SER A 147 15.40 19.83 8.68
C SER A 147 16.92 19.75 8.72
N LEU A 148 17.47 18.53 8.70
CA LEU A 148 18.90 18.30 8.57
C LEU A 148 19.27 18.35 7.08
N ASN A 149 20.12 19.30 6.69
CA ASN A 149 20.72 19.28 5.36
C ASN A 149 21.77 18.16 5.32
N ILE A 150 21.59 17.22 4.37
CA ILE A 150 22.41 15.99 4.30
C ILE A 150 23.85 16.31 3.87
N GLU A 151 24.04 17.35 3.06
CA GLU A 151 25.35 17.75 2.53
C GLU A 151 26.15 18.54 3.57
N THR A 152 25.53 19.57 4.16
CA THR A 152 26.19 20.47 5.12
C THR A 152 26.21 19.89 6.54
N LYS A 153 25.35 18.90 6.83
CA LYS A 153 25.07 18.35 8.17
C LYS A 153 24.58 19.41 9.17
N GLU A 154 24.08 20.54 8.68
CA GLU A 154 23.52 21.60 9.51
C GLU A 154 21.99 21.58 9.51
N ILE A 155 21.39 22.10 10.59
CA ILE A 155 19.93 22.29 10.66
C ILE A 155 19.57 23.57 9.91
N GLU A 156 18.68 23.44 8.93
CA GLU A 156 18.17 24.52 8.08
C GLU A 156 16.64 24.62 8.18
N ASN A 157 16.08 25.78 7.82
CA ASN A 157 14.63 25.94 7.77
C ASN A 157 14.11 25.40 6.44
N ASP A 158 13.29 24.37 6.51
CA ASP A 158 12.57 23.80 5.38
C ASP A 158 11.09 24.18 5.44
N LYS A 159 10.36 23.98 4.34
CA LYS A 159 8.91 24.16 4.27
C LYS A 159 8.24 22.80 4.19
N GLY A 160 7.65 22.37 5.30
CA GLY A 160 6.76 21.22 5.31
C GLY A 160 5.30 21.64 5.14
N ILE A 161 4.50 20.73 4.62
CA ILE A 161 3.05 20.74 4.76
C ILE A 161 2.70 19.42 5.44
N SER A 162 1.79 19.48 6.41
CA SER A 162 1.13 18.23 6.84
C SER A 162 0.24 17.79 5.68
N ILE A 163 0.57 16.65 5.10
CA ILE A 163 -0.26 16.00 4.11
C ILE A 163 -1.04 14.96 4.88
N ASP A 164 -2.37 15.06 4.87
CA ASP A 164 -3.20 13.99 5.38
C ASP A 164 -2.79 12.69 4.67
N SER A 165 -2.40 11.66 5.42
CA SER A 165 -2.20 10.32 4.86
C SER A 165 -3.50 9.75 4.26
N GLY A 166 -4.61 10.44 4.50
CA GLY A 166 -5.93 10.22 3.95
C GLY A 166 -6.75 9.35 4.87
N ASN A 167 -8.02 9.69 5.02
CA ASN A 167 -9.06 8.68 4.94
C ASN A 167 -9.59 8.74 3.51
N ALA A 168 -9.51 7.62 2.78
CA ALA A 168 -10.18 7.53 1.49
C ALA A 168 -11.68 7.38 1.77
N ASP A 169 -12.45 8.45 1.55
CA ASP A 169 -13.90 8.34 1.52
C ASP A 169 -14.26 7.45 0.34
N PHE A 170 -14.71 6.24 0.66
CA PHE A 170 -15.20 5.29 -0.32
C PHE A 170 -16.71 5.42 -0.43
N TYR A 171 -17.17 5.62 -1.66
CA TYR A 171 -18.56 5.69 -2.02
C TYR A 171 -18.97 4.35 -2.59
N LYS A 172 -20.17 3.92 -2.22
CA LYS A 172 -20.78 2.73 -2.77
C LYS A 172 -21.66 3.14 -3.94
N ILE A 173 -21.22 2.81 -5.15
CA ILE A 173 -21.95 3.03 -6.39
C ILE A 173 -22.76 1.76 -6.66
N THR A 174 -24.05 1.92 -6.91
CA THR A 174 -24.90 0.80 -7.34
C THR A 174 -25.19 1.00 -8.81
N LEU A 175 -24.74 0.07 -9.65
CA LEU A 175 -25.04 0.07 -11.07
C LEU A 175 -26.48 -0.41 -11.32
N GLU A 176 -27.03 -0.10 -12.49
CA GLU A 176 -28.40 -0.48 -12.84
C GLU A 176 -28.60 -2.01 -12.85
N ASP A 177 -27.55 -2.77 -13.15
CA ASP A 177 -27.56 -4.24 -13.11
C ASP A 177 -27.45 -4.83 -11.68
N GLY A 178 -27.39 -3.98 -10.65
CA GLY A 178 -27.34 -4.35 -9.24
C GLY A 178 -25.94 -4.63 -8.70
N ARG A 179 -24.87 -4.47 -9.49
CA ARG A 179 -23.49 -4.53 -8.98
C ARG A 179 -23.17 -3.34 -8.11
N GLU A 180 -22.33 -3.57 -7.11
CA GLU A 180 -21.91 -2.55 -6.16
C GLU A 180 -20.40 -2.33 -6.28
N ILE A 181 -19.98 -1.11 -6.60
CA ILE A 181 -18.58 -0.72 -6.71
C ILE A 181 -18.24 0.20 -5.53
N ILE A 182 -17.18 -0.13 -4.80
CA ILE A 182 -16.65 0.70 -3.73
C ILE A 182 -15.46 1.47 -4.30
N ALA A 183 -15.59 2.79 -4.45
CA ALA A 183 -14.60 3.63 -5.11
C ALA A 183 -14.38 4.97 -4.38
N SER A 184 -13.16 5.50 -4.42
CA SER A 184 -12.86 6.84 -3.89
C SER A 184 -13.33 7.94 -4.84
N THR A 185 -13.45 9.18 -4.35
CA THR A 185 -13.86 10.34 -5.17
C THR A 185 -12.96 10.59 -6.39
N ASP A 186 -11.68 10.22 -6.31
CA ASP A 186 -10.71 10.36 -7.39
C ASP A 186 -10.56 9.08 -8.25
N HIS A 187 -11.34 8.03 -7.98
CA HIS A 187 -11.30 6.80 -8.78
C HIS A 187 -11.77 7.09 -10.21
N PRO A 188 -10.99 6.71 -11.22
CA PRO A 188 -11.34 6.93 -12.62
C PRO A 188 -12.36 5.88 -13.10
N PHE A 189 -13.42 6.37 -13.73
CA PHE A 189 -14.34 5.63 -14.57
C PHE A 189 -14.10 6.04 -16.03
N PHE A 190 -14.52 5.18 -16.95
CA PHE A 190 -14.42 5.45 -18.39
C PHE A 190 -15.82 5.60 -18.95
N MET A 191 -16.04 6.57 -19.84
CA MET A 191 -17.29 6.75 -20.58
C MET A 191 -16.99 6.79 -22.07
N LEU A 192 -17.98 6.38 -22.88
CA LEU A 192 -17.96 6.60 -24.33
C LEU A 192 -18.64 7.95 -24.61
N ASP A 193 -17.99 8.80 -25.41
CA ASP A 193 -18.66 9.98 -25.97
C ASP A 193 -19.50 9.65 -27.21
N GLU A 194 -20.20 10.66 -27.75
CA GLU A 194 -21.05 10.51 -28.95
C GLU A 194 -20.27 10.06 -30.20
N GLU A 195 -18.94 10.18 -30.19
CA GLU A 195 -18.03 9.77 -31.26
C GLU A 195 -17.37 8.40 -30.98
N GLU A 196 -17.88 7.65 -30.00
CA GLU A 196 -17.35 6.35 -29.54
C GLU A 196 -15.90 6.42 -29.00
N ASN A 197 -15.43 7.60 -28.57
CA ASN A 197 -14.12 7.70 -27.91
C ASN A 197 -14.25 7.46 -26.41
N ILE A 198 -13.25 6.76 -25.85
CA ILE A 198 -13.15 6.50 -24.42
C ILE A 198 -12.54 7.73 -23.73
N ASN A 199 -13.30 8.31 -22.80
CA ASN A 199 -12.85 9.41 -21.96
C ASN A 199 -12.83 9.01 -20.48
N GLU A 200 -11.79 9.43 -19.76
CA GLU A 200 -11.68 9.23 -18.31
C GLU A 200 -12.48 10.31 -17.56
N ILE A 201 -13.30 9.89 -16.61
CA ILE A 201 -14.02 10.76 -15.68
C ILE A 201 -13.82 10.26 -14.25
N LYS A 202 -13.64 11.17 -13.30
CA LYS A 202 -13.50 10.79 -11.89
C LYS A 202 -14.88 10.61 -11.25
N LEU A 203 -14.97 9.75 -10.23
CA LEU A 203 -16.22 9.52 -9.50
C LEU A 203 -16.90 10.82 -9.02
N ARG A 204 -16.11 11.78 -8.52
CA ARG A 204 -16.64 13.09 -8.06
C ARG A 204 -17.35 13.90 -9.15
N ASP A 205 -17.02 13.62 -10.42
CA ASP A 205 -17.54 14.31 -11.59
C ASP A 205 -18.66 13.50 -12.29
N LEU A 206 -18.87 12.25 -11.86
CA LEU A 206 -19.88 11.32 -12.36
C LEU A 206 -21.28 11.65 -11.81
N LYS A 207 -22.31 11.46 -12.62
CA LYS A 207 -23.71 11.75 -12.29
C LYS A 207 -24.59 10.51 -12.44
N GLU A 208 -25.72 10.51 -11.76
CA GLU A 208 -26.73 9.47 -11.93
C GLU A 208 -27.26 9.49 -13.37
N GLY A 209 -27.18 8.33 -14.04
CA GLY A 209 -27.53 8.17 -15.45
C GLY A 209 -26.33 8.23 -16.43
N ASP A 210 -25.11 8.51 -15.95
CA ASP A 210 -23.91 8.39 -16.78
C ASP A 210 -23.61 6.92 -17.11
N GLU A 211 -23.36 6.64 -18.39
CA GLU A 211 -23.00 5.30 -18.88
C GLU A 211 -21.49 5.07 -18.75
N ILE A 212 -21.10 4.18 -17.84
CA ILE A 212 -19.71 3.77 -17.67
C ILE A 212 -19.39 2.57 -18.56
N VAL A 213 -18.21 2.60 -19.17
CA VAL A 213 -17.68 1.48 -19.94
C VAL A 213 -17.33 0.36 -18.99
N ASP A 214 -17.90 -0.80 -19.25
CA ASP A 214 -17.62 -2.02 -18.52
C ASP A 214 -16.78 -2.96 -19.37
N PHE A 215 -15.51 -3.14 -19.00
CA PHE A 215 -14.56 -3.98 -19.73
C PHE A 215 -14.68 -5.48 -19.37
N GLN A 216 -15.83 -5.92 -18.85
CA GLN A 216 -16.01 -7.29 -18.38
C GLN A 216 -15.96 -8.34 -19.49
N ASP A 217 -16.35 -7.99 -20.72
CA ASP A 217 -16.32 -8.89 -21.86
C ASP A 217 -15.60 -8.22 -23.05
N ASP A 218 -14.43 -8.76 -23.38
CA ASP A 218 -13.57 -8.48 -24.53
C ASP A 218 -12.95 -7.06 -24.66
N LEU A 219 -11.62 -7.03 -24.58
CA LEU A 219 -10.81 -6.09 -25.35
C LEU A 219 -11.06 -6.35 -26.85
N GLY A 220 -12.09 -5.71 -27.40
CA GLY A 220 -12.43 -5.74 -28.81
C GLY A 220 -13.59 -4.80 -29.09
N ILE A 221 -13.24 -3.59 -29.53
CA ILE A 221 -14.05 -2.53 -30.19
C ILE A 221 -15.55 -2.81 -30.23
#